data_AF-A0MIP1-F1
#
_entry.id   AF-A0MIP1-F1
#
_cell.length_a   1.000
_cell.length_b   1.000
_cell.length_c   1.000
_cell.angle_alpha   90.00
_cell.angle_beta   90.00
_cell.angle_gamma   90.00
#
_symmetry.space_group_name_H-M   'P 1'
#
loop_
_entity.id
_entity.type
_entity.pdbx_description
1 polymer ?
#
loop_
_entity_poly.entity_id
_entity_poly.type
_entity_poly.pdbx_seq_one_letter_code
_entity_poly.pdbx_strand_id
1 'polypeptide(L)'
;LYTIIAVYLSLAFHFVASNNKSVIPSRWSISLESSFASVHSLVKAQIGAANEVYLPFIYSLFFFILFANLSGNVPYGFTVTTSIIVALGLSVTIFLGVTILSLSLHKLHFFSFFVPTGAPT
;
A
#
# COMPACT_ATOMS: atom_id res chain seq x y z
N LEU A 1 -14.75 14.05 3.10
CA LEU A 1 -14.22 15.11 2.21
C LEU A 1 -12.72 14.96 1.97
N TYR A 2 -11.87 15.09 2.99
CA TYR A 2 -10.41 14.97 2.81
C TYR A 2 -9.95 13.60 2.27
N THR A 3 -10.66 12.53 2.60
CA THR A 3 -10.46 11.20 1.98
C THR A 3 -10.72 11.21 0.47
N ILE A 4 -11.78 11.91 0.04
CA ILE A 4 -12.13 12.08 -1.38
C ILE A 4 -11.06 12.91 -2.08
N ILE A 5 -10.55 13.97 -1.42
CA ILE A 5 -9.45 14.78 -1.95
C ILE A 5 -8.19 13.93 -2.14
N ALA A 6 -7.82 13.11 -1.15
CA ALA A 6 -6.65 12.22 -1.26
C ALA A 6 -6.78 11.22 -2.43
N VAL A 7 -7.97 10.63 -2.60
CA VAL A 7 -8.26 9.72 -3.73
C VAL A 7 -8.26 10.47 -5.06
N TYR A 8 -8.82 11.68 -5.11
CA TYR A 8 -8.79 12.50 -6.30
C TYR A 8 -7.37 12.88 -6.70
N LEU A 9 -6.53 13.30 -5.74
CA LEU A 9 -5.12 13.62 -5.98
C LEU A 9 -4.33 12.40 -6.47
N SER A 10 -4.59 11.21 -5.92
CA SER A 10 -3.93 10.00 -6.38
C SER A 10 -4.32 9.67 -7.83
N LEU A 11 -5.60 9.76 -8.19
CA LEU A 11 -6.06 9.53 -9.56
C LEU A 11 -5.54 10.60 -10.53
N ALA A 12 -5.57 11.87 -10.12
CA ALA A 12 -5.06 12.98 -10.92
C ALA A 12 -3.55 12.81 -11.21
N PHE A 13 -2.77 12.38 -10.21
CA PHE A 13 -1.35 12.08 -10.41
C PHE A 13 -1.12 10.99 -11.47
N HIS A 14 -1.90 9.90 -11.43
CA HIS A 14 -1.81 8.83 -12.44
C HIS A 14 -2.23 9.31 -13.83
N PHE A 15 -3.24 10.18 -13.92
CA PHE A 15 -3.68 10.75 -15.19
C PHE A 15 -2.63 11.69 -15.79
N VAL A 16 -2.03 12.57 -14.99
CA VAL A 16 -0.98 13.51 -15.44
C VAL A 16 0.32 12.77 -15.79
N ALA A 17 0.65 11.71 -15.06
CA ALA A 17 1.81 10.87 -15.36
C ALA A 17 1.61 10.00 -16.62
N SER A 18 0.37 9.86 -17.11
CA SER A 18 0.08 9.10 -18.33
C SER A 18 0.69 9.79 -19.55
N ASN A 19 1.69 9.16 -20.15
CA ASN A 19 2.51 9.77 -21.19
C ASN A 19 1.97 9.61 -22.63
N ASN A 20 0.64 9.64 -22.82
CA ASN A 20 -0.05 9.54 -24.13
C ASN A 20 0.59 8.54 -25.13
N LYS A 21 1.06 7.38 -24.62
CA LYS A 21 1.75 6.32 -25.40
C LYS A 21 3.03 6.74 -26.14
N SER A 22 3.63 7.87 -25.79
CA SER A 22 4.92 8.28 -26.34
C SER A 22 6.08 7.49 -25.71
N VAL A 23 7.08 7.14 -26.52
CA VAL A 23 8.23 6.32 -26.12
C VAL A 23 9.18 7.06 -25.18
N ILE A 24 9.25 8.40 -25.29
CA ILE A 24 10.10 9.24 -24.45
C ILE A 24 9.31 9.63 -23.19
N PRO A 25 9.71 9.17 -21.99
CA PRO A 25 8.94 9.41 -20.77
C PRO A 25 8.96 10.90 -20.37
N SER A 26 7.79 11.43 -20.01
CA SER A 26 7.67 12.76 -19.42
C SER A 26 8.21 12.78 -17.98
N ARG A 27 8.55 13.97 -17.46
CA ARG A 27 9.05 14.13 -16.07
C ARG A 27 8.11 13.52 -15.02
N TRP A 28 6.80 13.63 -15.24
CA TRP A 28 5.78 13.06 -14.36
C TRP A 28 5.70 11.53 -14.49
N SER A 29 5.85 10.99 -15.71
CA SER A 29 5.94 9.55 -15.96
C SER A 29 7.12 8.93 -15.21
N ILE A 30 8.30 9.57 -15.23
CA ILE A 30 9.50 9.09 -14.52
C ILE A 30 9.26 9.02 -13.01
N SER A 31 8.57 10.01 -12.44
CA SER A 31 8.21 10.01 -11.01
C SER A 31 7.30 8.83 -10.64
N LEU A 32 6.30 8.55 -11.48
CA LEU A 32 5.40 7.41 -11.27
C LEU A 32 6.15 6.07 -11.45
N GLU A 33 6.97 5.95 -12.49
CA GLU A 33 7.74 4.73 -12.77
C GLU A 33 8.74 4.41 -11.65
N SER A 34 9.46 5.42 -11.15
CA SER A 34 10.39 5.24 -10.02
C SER A 34 9.66 4.88 -8.73
N SER A 35 8.49 5.46 -8.48
CA SER A 35 7.63 5.08 -7.35
C SER A 35 7.13 3.64 -7.47
N PHE A 36 6.68 3.25 -8.66
CA PHE A 36 6.25 1.87 -8.95
C PHE A 36 7.40 0.87 -8.76
N ALA A 37 8.58 1.14 -9.32
CA ALA A 37 9.76 0.28 -9.16
C ALA A 37 10.19 0.14 -7.68
N SER A 38 10.06 1.22 -6.90
CA SER A 38 10.36 1.20 -5.46
C SER A 38 9.38 0.31 -4.69
N VAL A 39 8.08 0.43 -4.96
CA VAL A 39 7.06 -0.43 -4.32
C VAL A 39 7.21 -1.89 -4.78
N HIS A 40 7.44 -2.13 -6.07
CA HIS A 40 7.62 -3.47 -6.62
C HIS A 40 8.82 -4.18 -6.01
N SER A 41 9.98 -3.50 -5.95
CA SER A 41 11.18 -4.06 -5.32
C SER A 41 10.99 -4.34 -3.83
N LEU A 42 10.28 -3.46 -3.10
CA LEU A 42 9.91 -3.69 -1.70
C LEU A 42 9.04 -4.94 -1.54
N VAL A 43 7.97 -5.08 -2.32
CA VAL A 43 7.07 -6.24 -2.25
C VAL A 43 7.81 -7.53 -2.57
N LYS A 44 8.63 -7.51 -3.63
CA LYS A 44 9.44 -8.66 -4.05
C LYS A 44 10.44 -9.08 -2.98
N ALA A 45 11.05 -8.12 -2.28
CA ALA A 45 11.99 -8.40 -1.20
C ALA A 45 11.32 -8.97 0.07
N GLN A 46 10.07 -8.56 0.37
CA GLN A 46 9.38 -8.95 1.60
C GLN A 46 8.56 -10.24 1.48
N ILE A 47 7.79 -10.40 0.39
CA ILE A 47 6.82 -11.50 0.23
C ILE A 47 7.28 -12.51 -0.84
N GLY A 48 8.36 -12.19 -1.55
CA GLY A 48 8.93 -13.02 -2.62
C GLY A 48 8.23 -12.83 -3.98
N ALA A 49 8.94 -13.19 -5.04
CA ALA A 49 8.48 -13.01 -6.43
C ALA A 49 7.23 -13.85 -6.79
N ALA A 50 6.94 -14.91 -6.03
CA ALA A 50 5.78 -15.77 -6.28
C ALA A 50 4.43 -15.11 -5.89
N ASN A 51 4.47 -14.08 -5.03
CA ASN A 51 3.28 -13.48 -4.41
C ASN A 51 2.99 -12.06 -4.93
N GLU A 52 3.35 -11.78 -6.19
CA GLU A 52 3.09 -10.48 -6.84
C GLU A 52 1.58 -10.17 -6.98
N VAL A 53 0.70 -11.15 -6.77
CA VAL A 53 -0.77 -10.97 -6.74
C VAL A 53 -1.21 -9.91 -5.72
N TYR A 54 -0.45 -9.71 -4.62
CA TYR A 54 -0.77 -8.70 -3.60
C TYR A 54 -0.23 -7.30 -3.90
N LEU A 55 0.58 -7.15 -4.96
CA LEU A 55 1.17 -5.87 -5.34
C LEU A 55 0.14 -4.77 -5.54
N PRO A 56 -0.98 -4.96 -6.29
CA PRO A 56 -1.93 -3.88 -6.53
C PRO A 56 -2.53 -3.32 -5.24
N PHE A 57 -2.79 -4.19 -4.25
CA PHE A 57 -3.29 -3.77 -2.95
C PHE A 57 -2.27 -2.90 -2.21
N ILE A 58 -1.02 -3.36 -2.10
CA ILE A 58 0.06 -2.64 -1.42
C ILE A 58 0.35 -1.31 -2.11
N TYR A 59 0.39 -1.30 -3.45
CA TYR A 59 0.57 -0.11 -4.26
C TYR A 59 -0.52 0.93 -4.01
N SER A 60 -1.79 0.51 -4.01
CA SER A 60 -2.93 1.41 -3.74
C SER A 60 -2.86 2.03 -2.34
N LEU A 61 -2.47 1.23 -1.34
CA LEU A 61 -2.35 1.66 0.05
C LEU A 61 -1.19 2.65 0.22
N PHE A 62 -0.05 2.40 -0.43
CA PHE A 62 1.08 3.32 -0.44
C PHE A 62 0.68 4.70 -0.96
N PHE A 63 0.09 4.78 -2.15
CA PHE A 63 -0.30 6.06 -2.73
C PHE A 63 -1.41 6.76 -1.94
N PHE A 64 -2.38 6.01 -1.40
CA PHE A 64 -3.41 6.57 -0.54
C PHE A 64 -2.80 7.25 0.70
N ILE A 65 -1.92 6.56 1.41
CA ILE A 65 -1.27 7.10 2.62
C ILE A 65 -0.34 8.27 2.27
N LEU A 66 0.39 8.17 1.16
CA LEU A 66 1.27 9.24 0.68
C LEU A 66 0.49 10.54 0.45
N PHE A 67 -0.59 10.51 -0.34
CA PHE A 67 -1.38 11.70 -0.62
C PHE A 67 -2.18 12.17 0.59
N ALA A 68 -2.66 11.26 1.44
CA ALA A 68 -3.33 11.63 2.69
C ALA A 68 -2.39 12.42 3.64
N ASN A 69 -1.12 12.01 3.73
CA ASN A 69 -0.13 12.72 4.54
C ASN A 69 0.37 14.01 3.88
N LEU A 70 0.58 14.03 2.56
CA LEU A 70 0.96 15.24 1.84
C LEU A 70 -0.13 16.31 1.92
N SER A 71 -1.40 15.93 1.80
CA SER A 71 -2.52 16.85 1.99
C SER A 71 -2.57 17.45 3.40
N GLY A 72 -1.99 16.77 4.39
CA GLY A 72 -1.91 17.25 5.77
C GLY A 72 -0.84 18.31 6.03
N ASN A 73 0.09 18.51 5.08
CA ASN A 73 1.11 19.56 5.18
C ASN A 73 0.59 20.93 4.73
N VAL A 74 -0.63 21.00 4.17
CA VAL A 74 -1.25 22.26 3.75
C VAL A 74 -1.81 22.98 4.99
N PRO A 75 -1.39 24.23 5.26
CA PRO A 75 -1.94 24.99 6.39
C PRO A 75 -3.45 25.14 6.25
N TYR A 76 -4.17 25.06 7.37
CA TYR A 76 -5.64 25.04 7.45
C TYR A 76 -6.31 23.76 6.91
N GLY A 77 -5.55 22.75 6.47
CA GLY A 77 -6.07 21.44 6.06
C GLY A 77 -6.23 20.47 7.24
N PHE A 78 -7.23 19.59 7.16
CA PHE A 78 -7.37 18.45 8.09
C PHE A 78 -6.71 17.20 7.53
N THR A 79 -5.85 16.58 8.34
CA THR A 79 -5.11 15.39 7.94
C THR A 79 -5.90 14.12 8.28
N VAL A 80 -6.33 13.36 7.27
CA VAL A 80 -7.10 12.11 7.46
C VAL A 80 -6.38 11.12 8.37
N THR A 81 -5.05 11.01 8.27
CA THR A 81 -4.24 10.06 9.06
C THR A 81 -4.13 10.43 10.54
N THR A 82 -4.45 11.67 10.95
CA THR A 82 -4.47 12.05 12.37
C THR A 82 -5.67 11.49 13.13
N SER A 83 -6.72 11.09 12.41
CA SER A 83 -7.86 10.43 13.01
C SER A 83 -7.52 9.00 13.40
N ILE A 84 -7.48 8.76 14.71
CA ILE A 84 -7.22 7.42 15.27
C ILE A 84 -8.20 6.37 14.73
N ILE A 85 -9.46 6.76 14.49
CA ILE A 85 -10.50 5.86 13.98
C ILE A 85 -10.14 5.35 12.57
N VAL A 86 -9.60 6.22 11.71
CA VAL A 86 -9.23 5.84 10.34
C VAL A 86 -7.97 4.97 10.35
N ALA A 87 -6.97 5.33 11.16
CA ALA A 87 -5.74 4.56 11.29
C ALA A 87 -6.00 3.16 11.88
N LEU A 88 -6.77 3.08 12.98
CA LEU A 88 -7.15 1.81 13.58
C LEU A 88 -8.07 0.99 12.68
N GLY A 89 -9.03 1.62 12.00
CA GLY A 89 -9.90 0.95 11.04
C GLY A 89 -9.09 0.25 9.94
N LEU A 90 -8.18 0.98 9.28
CA LEU A 90 -7.32 0.42 8.25
C LEU A 90 -6.42 -0.71 8.78
N SER A 91 -5.80 -0.50 9.95
CA SER A 91 -4.92 -1.49 10.60
C SER A 91 -5.67 -2.78 10.93
N VAL A 92 -6.82 -2.69 11.58
CA VAL A 92 -7.63 -3.86 11.97
C VAL A 92 -8.15 -4.60 10.74
N THR A 93 -8.62 -3.89 9.70
CA THR A 93 -9.06 -4.53 8.46
C THR A 93 -7.95 -5.33 7.80
N ILE A 94 -6.73 -4.77 7.70
CA ILE A 94 -5.59 -5.47 7.11
C ILE A 94 -5.17 -6.66 8.00
N PHE A 95 -5.11 -6.47 9.32
CA PHE A 95 -4.76 -7.51 10.27
C PHE A 95 -5.70 -8.72 10.18
N LEU A 96 -7.01 -8.47 10.18
CA LEU A 96 -8.01 -9.52 10.02
C LEU A 96 -7.92 -10.18 8.62
N GLY A 97 -7.75 -9.37 7.57
CA GLY A 97 -7.62 -9.89 6.20
C GLY A 97 -6.43 -10.84 6.04
N VAL A 98 -5.26 -10.46 6.55
CA VAL A 98 -4.05 -11.31 6.53
C VAL A 98 -4.22 -12.55 7.40
N THR A 99 -4.89 -12.43 8.56
CA THR A 99 -5.16 -13.59 9.44
C THR A 99 -6.04 -14.62 8.75
N ILE A 100 -7.15 -14.18 8.12
CA ILE A 100 -8.06 -15.05 7.38
C ILE A 100 -7.34 -15.68 6.17
N LEU A 101 -6.56 -14.90 5.43
CA LEU A 101 -5.78 -15.39 4.30
C LEU A 101 -4.77 -16.46 4.73
N SER A 102 -4.07 -16.23 5.84
CA SER A 102 -3.05 -17.15 6.35
C SER A 102 -3.66 -18.47 6.81
N LEU A 103 -4.82 -18.42 7.48
CA LEU A 103 -5.59 -19.61 7.86
C LEU A 103 -6.12 -20.36 6.64
N SER A 104 -6.55 -19.67 5.58
CA SER A 104 -7.03 -20.31 4.35
C SER A 104 -5.91 -21.05 3.61
N LEU A 105 -4.73 -20.44 3.49
CA LEU A 105 -3.58 -21.01 2.79
C LEU A 105 -2.89 -22.13 3.58
N HIS A 106 -2.67 -21.94 4.89
CA HIS A 106 -1.87 -22.86 5.71
C HIS A 106 -2.71 -23.79 6.61
N LYS A 107 -4.02 -23.54 6.74
CA LYS A 107 -4.96 -24.34 7.57
C LYS A 107 -4.41 -24.53 8.98
N LEU A 108 -4.27 -25.79 9.43
CA LEU A 108 -3.76 -26.13 10.76
C LEU A 108 -2.27 -25.80 10.95
N HIS A 109 -1.49 -25.69 9.86
CA HIS A 109 -0.07 -25.29 9.93
C HIS A 109 0.10 -23.81 10.31
N PHE A 110 -0.94 -22.98 10.18
CA PHE A 110 -0.90 -21.58 10.62
C PHE A 110 -0.48 -21.46 12.10
N PHE A 111 -0.97 -22.37 12.95
CA PHE A 111 -0.64 -22.33 14.37
C PHE A 111 0.84 -22.62 14.66
N SER A 112 1.56 -23.25 13.72
CA SER A 112 3.00 -23.45 13.84
C SER A 112 3.78 -22.13 13.75
N PHE A 113 3.22 -21.06 13.19
CA PHE A 113 3.90 -19.76 13.12
C PHE A 113 3.98 -19.05 14.48
N PHE A 114 3.21 -19.48 15.48
CA PHE A 114 3.31 -18.94 16.84
C PHE A 114 4.48 -19.53 17.64
N VAL A 115 5.06 -20.64 17.17
CA VAL A 115 6.18 -21.32 17.83
C VAL A 115 7.44 -21.11 17.00
N PRO A 116 8.51 -20.51 17.56
CA PRO A 116 9.76 -20.34 16.83
C PRO A 116 10.37 -21.72 16.55
N THR A 117 10.83 -21.92 15.33
CA THR A 117 11.54 -23.15 14.92
C THR A 117 12.81 -23.28 15.76
N GLY A 118 12.85 -24.25 16.67
CA GLY A 118 14.00 -24.51 17.55
C GLY A 118 13.77 -24.21 19.04
N ALA A 119 12.55 -23.83 19.46
CA ALA A 119 12.22 -23.88 20.88
C ALA A 119 12.32 -25.33 21.40
N PRO A 120 12.95 -25.57 22.57
CA PRO A 120 12.97 -26.89 23.16
C PRO A 120 11.52 -27.27 23.52
N THR A 121 11.02 -28.34 22.90
CA THR A 121 9.75 -28.98 23.25
C THR A 121 9.87 -29.74 24.55
#